data_AF-A0A920AV34-F1
#
_entry.id   AF-A0A920AV34-F1
#
_cell.length_a   1.000
_cell.length_b   1.000
_cell.length_c   1.000
_cell.angle_alpha   90.00
_cell.angle_beta   90.00
_cell.angle_gamma   90.00
#
_symmetry.space_group_name_H-M   'P 1'
#
loop_
_entity.id
_entity.type
_entity.pdbx_description
1 polymer ?
#
loop_
_entity_poly.entity_id
_entity_poly.type
_entity_poly.pdbx_seq_one_letter_code
_entity_poly.pdbx_strand_id
1 'polypeptide(L)' 'MLNAYKEIDASYITIEGLATQSNETKVSLYNILGREVLSTTLNNNMGTQTISTVGLSAGIYVIELESGSDRLTKKLLIQ' A
#
# COMPACT_ATOMS: atom_id res chain seq x y z
N MET A 1 -4.32 5.01 12.82
CA MET A 1 -2.94 4.58 12.53
C MET A 1 -2.95 3.86 11.20
N LEU A 2 -1.96 4.11 10.35
CA LEU A 2 -1.88 3.53 9.01
C LEU A 2 -1.78 2.00 9.05
N ASN A 3 -2.43 1.34 8.10
CA ASN A 3 -2.35 -0.09 7.89
C ASN A 3 -2.44 -0.43 6.39
N ALA A 4 -1.82 -1.53 5.99
CA ALA A 4 -1.97 -2.13 4.66
C ALA A 4 -2.04 -3.64 4.74
N TYR A 5 -2.90 -4.27 3.93
CA TYR A 5 -2.98 -5.71 3.80
C TYR A 5 -3.51 -6.12 2.43
N LYS A 6 -3.21 -7.37 2.05
CA LYS A 6 -3.69 -8.02 0.84
C LYS A 6 -4.42 -9.28 1.26
N GLU A 7 -5.73 -9.33 1.00
CA GLU A 7 -6.52 -10.55 1.19
C GLU A 7 -6.17 -11.57 0.11
N ILE A 8 -6.33 -12.86 0.40
CA ILE A 8 -5.93 -13.99 -0.46
C ILE A 8 -6.49 -13.83 -1.88
N ASP A 9 -7.81 -13.65 -2.02
CA ASP A 9 -8.49 -13.63 -3.33
C ASP A 9 -8.82 -12.21 -3.86
N ALA A 10 -8.47 -11.15 -3.12
CA ALA A 10 -8.72 -9.79 -3.58
C ALA A 10 -7.82 -9.43 -4.77
N SER A 11 -8.30 -8.66 -5.73
CA SER A 11 -7.46 -8.13 -6.81
C SER A 11 -6.80 -6.79 -6.44
N TYR A 12 -6.74 -6.46 -5.15
CA TYR A 12 -6.26 -5.18 -4.65
C TYR A 12 -5.62 -5.30 -3.24
N ILE A 13 -4.77 -4.34 -2.91
CA ILE A 13 -4.26 -4.09 -1.55
C ILE A 13 -5.22 -3.08 -0.89
N THR A 14 -5.63 -3.35 0.34
CA THR A 14 -6.42 -2.42 1.16
C THR A 14 -5.50 -1.58 2.04
N ILE A 15 -5.74 -0.28 2.08
CA ILE A 15 -5.04 0.69 2.93
C ILE A 15 -6.07 1.36 3.83
N GLU A 16 -5.82 1.34 5.13
CA GLU A 16 -6.73 1.86 6.16
C GLU A 16 -6.03 2.87 7.06
N GLY A 17 -6.83 3.68 7.76
CA GLY A 17 -6.33 4.67 8.69
C GLY A 17 -5.89 5.97 8.02
N LEU A 18 -6.21 6.17 6.74
CA LEU A 18 -5.86 7.37 5.97
C LEU A 18 -6.49 8.63 6.58
N ALA A 19 -7.72 8.58 7.07
CA ALA A 19 -8.38 9.71 7.75
C ALA A 19 -7.68 10.14 9.06
N THR A 20 -6.71 9.36 9.58
CA THR A 20 -5.92 9.72 10.77
C THR A 20 -4.64 10.48 10.44
N GLN A 21 -4.44 10.81 9.17
CA GLN A 21 -3.20 11.38 8.65
C GLN A 21 -3.45 12.80 8.13
N SER A 22 -2.55 13.73 8.46
CA SER A 22 -2.73 15.16 8.17
C SER A 22 -2.25 15.60 6.78
N ASN A 23 -1.31 14.86 6.19
CA ASN A 23 -0.79 15.11 4.84
C ASN A 23 -1.34 14.05 3.88
N GLU A 24 -1.03 14.10 2.58
CA GLU A 24 -1.29 12.95 1.69
C GLU A 24 -0.43 11.74 2.07
N THR A 25 -0.88 10.54 1.69
CA THR A 25 -0.11 9.31 1.92
C THR A 25 0.53 8.85 0.61
N LYS A 26 1.86 8.87 0.54
CA LYS A 26 2.60 8.23 -0.55
C LYS A 26 2.62 6.72 -0.30
N VAL A 27 2.40 5.96 -1.37
CA VAL A 27 2.46 4.50 -1.38
C VAL A 27 3.48 4.04 -2.39
N SER A 28 4.47 3.29 -1.91
CA SER A 28 5.49 2.67 -2.75
C SER A 28 5.40 1.15 -2.58
N LEU A 29 5.34 0.42 -3.68
CA LEU A 29 5.31 -1.05 -3.69
C LEU A 29 6.56 -1.57 -4.40
N TYR A 30 7.29 -2.44 -3.71
CA TYR A 30 8.52 -3.04 -4.20
C TYR A 30 8.34 -4.55 -4.35
N ASN A 31 8.90 -5.12 -5.42
CA ASN A 31 9.03 -6.58 -5.50
C ASN A 31 10.16 -7.08 -4.58
N ILE A 32 10.31 -8.40 -4.46
CA ILE A 32 11.32 -9.01 -3.56
C ILE A 32 12.78 -8.67 -3.93
N LEU A 33 13.03 -8.22 -5.17
CA LEU A 33 14.35 -7.77 -5.61
C LEU A 33 14.63 -6.30 -5.28
N GLY A 34 13.69 -5.61 -4.62
CA GLY A 34 13.80 -4.20 -4.25
C GLY A 34 13.45 -3.23 -5.39
N ARG A 35 12.93 -3.71 -6.52
CA ARG A 35 12.48 -2.83 -7.61
C ARG A 35 11.12 -2.25 -7.28
N GLU A 36 10.98 -0.93 -7.33
CA GLU A 36 9.68 -0.26 -7.26
C GLU A 36 8.84 -0.65 -8.48
N VAL A 37 7.66 -1.21 -8.24
CA VAL A 37 6.72 -1.66 -9.28
C VAL A 37 5.45 -0.80 -9.34
N LEU A 38 5.18 -0.02 -8.29
CA LEU A 38 4.07 0.92 -8.22
C LEU A 38 4.43 2.03 -7.25
N SER A 39 4.08 3.26 -7.62
CA SER A 39 4.18 4.46 -6.79
C SER A 39 2.95 5.33 -7.04
N THR A 40 2.25 5.72 -5.98
CA THR A 40 1.07 6.58 -6.07
C THR A 40 0.91 7.39 -4.79
N THR A 41 0.09 8.43 -4.85
CA THR A 41 -0.25 9.26 -3.70
C THR A 41 -1.75 9.19 -3.48
N LEU A 42 -2.17 8.90 -2.25
CA LEU A 42 -3.57 8.79 -1.84
C LEU A 42 -4.00 10.04 -1.09
N ASN A 43 -5.19 10.56 -1.42
CA ASN A 43 -5.80 11.63 -0.66
C ASN A 43 -6.40 11.07 0.64
N ASN A 44 -6.13 11.72 1.76
CA ASN A 44 -6.55 11.22 3.07
C ASN A 44 -7.98 11.64 3.47
N ASN A 45 -8.80 11.99 2.47
CA ASN A 45 -10.20 12.43 2.65
C ASN A 45 -11.16 11.26 2.96
N MET A 46 -10.73 10.02 2.72
CA MET A 46 -11.47 8.79 3.03
C MET A 46 -10.66 7.95 4.01
N GLY A 47 -11.33 7.20 4.89
CA GLY A 47 -10.66 6.35 5.88
C GLY A 47 -9.92 5.16 5.29
N THR A 48 -10.39 4.66 4.15
CA THR A 48 -9.91 3.45 3.47
C THR A 48 -9.84 3.69 1.96
N GLN A 49 -8.79 3.16 1.32
CA GLN A 49 -8.64 3.10 -0.13
C GLN A 49 -8.03 1.78 -0.56
N THR A 50 -8.11 1.48 -1.86
CA THR A 50 -7.56 0.26 -2.44
C THR A 50 -6.62 0.55 -3.60
N ILE A 51 -5.62 -0.30 -3.78
CA ILE A 51 -4.67 -0.24 -4.90
C ILE A 51 -4.77 -1.54 -5.68
N SER A 52 -5.08 -1.45 -6.97
CA SER A 52 -5.16 -2.63 -7.85
C SER A 52 -3.83 -3.39 -7.89
N THR A 53 -3.91 -4.70 -7.83
CA THR A 53 -2.80 -5.63 -8.06
C THR A 53 -2.89 -6.33 -9.42
N VAL A 54 -3.89 -6.00 -10.22
CA VAL A 54 -4.06 -6.55 -11.57
C VAL A 54 -2.84 -6.19 -12.42
N GLY A 55 -2.24 -7.20 -13.05
CA GLY A 55 -1.02 -7.05 -13.86
C GLY A 55 0.28 -7.20 -13.08
N LEU A 56 0.24 -7.32 -11.75
CA LEU A 56 1.39 -7.76 -10.96
C LEU A 56 1.48 -9.29 -10.98
N SER A 57 2.71 -9.80 -10.99
CA SER A 57 2.94 -11.24 -10.84
C SER A 57 2.68 -11.70 -9.42
N ALA A 58 2.28 -12.96 -9.25
CA ALA A 58 2.22 -13.58 -7.93
C ALA A 58 3.62 -13.58 -7.27
N GLY A 59 3.67 -13.31 -5.98
CA GLY A 59 4.92 -13.27 -5.23
C GLY A 59 4.88 -12.41 -3.97
N ILE A 60 6.05 -12.28 -3.35
CA ILE A 60 6.25 -11.46 -2.15
C ILE A 60 6.59 -10.04 -2.57
N TYR A 61 5.91 -9.08 -1.94
CA TYR A 61 6.11 -7.66 -2.11
C TYR A 61 6.34 -6.97 -0.76
N VAL A 62 6.93 -5.78 -0.80
CA VAL A 62 7.04 -4.87 0.33
C VAL A 62 6.28 -3.60 -0.02
N ILE A 63 5.30 -3.23 0.80
CA ILE A 63 4.61 -1.95 0.70
C ILE A 63 5.16 -0.99 1.75
N GLU A 64 5.39 0.25 1.35
CA GLU A 64 5.71 1.37 2.22
C GLU A 64 4.63 2.45 2.08
N LEU A 65 4.12 2.92 3.22
CA LEU A 65 3.22 4.06 3.32
C LEU A 65 3.95 5.18 4.06
N GLU A 66 3.96 6.38 3.49
CA GLU A 66 4.61 7.57 4.07
C GLU A 66 3.63 8.74 4.11
N SER A 67 3.44 9.36 5.27
CA SER A 67 2.61 10.55 5.44
C SER A 67 3.23 11.47 6.49
N GLY A 68 3.88 12.55 6.04
CA GLY A 68 4.66 13.41 6.93
C GLY A 68 5.78 12.62 7.63
N SER A 69 5.73 12.54 8.96
CA SER A 69 6.65 11.73 9.77
C SER A 69 6.20 10.27 9.98
N ASP A 70 4.95 9.94 9.65
CA ASP A 70 4.41 8.59 9.82
C ASP A 70 4.89 7.70 8.69
N ARG A 71 5.41 6.52 9.04
CA ARG A 71 5.88 5.53 8.08
C ARG A 71 5.49 4.12 8.51
N LEU A 72 4.93 3.35 7.57
CA LEU A 72 4.61 1.94 7.73
C LEU A 72 5.27 1.13 6.63
N THR A 73 5.93 0.03 6.98
CA THR A 73 6.45 -0.95 6.01
C THR A 73 5.88 -2.33 6.32
N LYS A 74 5.32 -3.01 5.31
CA LYS A 74 4.77 -4.38 5.46
C LYS A 74 5.16 -5.29 4.31
N LYS A 75 5.34 -6.57 4.63
CA LYS A 75 5.45 -7.65 3.63
C LYS A 75 4.05 -8.13 3.24
N LEU A 76 3.79 -8.26 1.95
CA LEU A 76 2.54 -8.76 1.38
C LEU A 76 2.80 -9.97 0.49
N LEU A 77 1.81 -10.85 0.38
CA LEU A 77 1.76 -11.91 -0.62
C LEU A 77 0.68 -11.55 -1.64
N ILE A 78 1.06 -11.43 -2.91
CA ILE A 78 0.14 -11.31 -4.05
C ILE A 78 0.05 -12.69 -4.71
N GLN A 79 -1.16 -13.12 -5.06
CA GLN A 79 -1.48 -14.45 -5.62
C GLN A 79 -2.04 -14.30 -7.02
#